data_AF-A0A523WVE2-F1
#
_entry.id   AF-A0A523WVE2-F1
#
_cell.length_a   1.000
_cell.length_b   1.000
_cell.length_c   1.000
_cell.angle_alpha   90.00
_cell.angle_beta   90.00
_cell.angle_gamma   90.00
#
_symmetry.space_group_name_H-M   'P 1'
#
loop_
_entity.id
_entity.type
_entity.pdbx_description
1 polymer ?
#
loop_
_entity_poly.entity_id
_entity_poly.type
_entity_poly.pdbx_seq_one_letter_code
_entity_poly.pdbx_strand_id
1 'polypeptide(L)' 'LGEFGDAISYYKDYLSHYGTNLHVLNSIGECYYKLGNIEEALIAWEKSLEINSKQEKLKKIVQSIKDKK' A
#
# COMPACT_ATOMS: atom_id res chain seq x y z
N LEU A 1 -6.86 17.37 2.51
CA LEU A 1 -6.83 15.91 2.26
C LEU A 1 -7.59 15.70 0.96
N GLY A 2 -6.88 15.49 -0.15
CA GLY A 2 -7.51 15.32 -1.48
C GLY A 2 -8.02 13.89 -1.68
N GLU A 3 -8.39 13.56 -2.92
CA GLU A 3 -8.98 12.27 -3.35
C GLU A 3 -8.28 11.02 -2.79
N PHE A 4 -6.95 11.07 -2.61
CA PHE A 4 -6.18 9.95 -2.05
C PHE A 4 -6.46 9.68 -0.56
N GLY A 5 -6.73 10.71 0.24
CA GLY A 5 -7.04 10.55 1.66
C GLY A 5 -8.40 9.89 1.88
N ASP A 6 -9.38 10.28 1.07
CA ASP A 6 -10.71 9.67 1.10
C ASP A 6 -10.66 8.23 0.60
N ALA A 7 -9.91 7.96 -0.48
CA ALA A 7 -9.69 6.61 -0.98
C ALA A 7 -9.08 5.67 0.08
N ILE A 8 -8.07 6.14 0.83
CA ILE A 8 -7.48 5.37 1.93
C ILE A 8 -8.54 5.02 2.99
N SER A 9 -9.42 5.97 3.33
CA SER A 9 -10.48 5.74 4.32
C SER A 9 -11.45 4.66 3.84
N TYR A 10 -11.92 4.73 2.59
CA TYR A 10 -12.77 3.70 1.99
C TYR A 10 -12.11 2.33 1.93
N TYR A 11 -10.82 2.28 1.58
CA TYR A 11 -10.08 1.03 1.54
C TYR A 11 -9.87 0.40 2.92
N LYS A 12 -9.61 1.21 3.95
CA LYS A 12 -9.49 0.71 5.34
C LYS A 12 -10.82 0.17 5.85
N ASP A 13 -11.92 0.86 5.55
CA ASP A 13 -13.27 0.40 5.88
C ASP A 13 -13.58 -0.95 5.20
N TYR A 14 -13.28 -1.06 3.91
CA TYR A 14 -13.42 -2.33 3.17
C TYR A 14 -12.64 -3.46 3.85
N LEU A 15 -11.38 -3.24 4.23
CA LEU A 15 -10.56 -4.27 4.88
C LEU A 15 -11.13 -4.68 6.25
N SER A 16 -11.77 -3.76 6.97
CA SER A 16 -12.43 -4.03 8.26
C SER A 16 -13.68 -4.91 8.10
N HIS A 17 -14.41 -4.78 7.00
CA HIS A 17 -15.67 -5.49 6.77
C HIS A 17 -15.51 -6.79 5.99
N TYR A 18 -14.62 -6.82 5.01
CA TYR A 18 -14.48 -7.91 4.03
C TYR A 18 -13.17 -8.68 4.17
N GLY A 19 -12.30 -8.26 5.08
CA GLY A 19 -11.01 -8.88 5.33
C GLY A 19 -9.95 -8.49 4.30
N THR A 20 -8.79 -9.13 4.40
CA THR A 20 -7.59 -8.68 3.69
C THR A 20 -7.65 -8.96 2.19
N ASN A 21 -7.41 -7.92 1.38
CA ASN A 21 -7.35 -8.00 -0.08
C ASN A 21 -6.05 -7.38 -0.61
N LEU A 22 -5.28 -8.16 -1.37
CA LEU A 22 -3.98 -7.74 -1.94
C LEU A 22 -4.09 -6.48 -2.80
N HIS A 23 -5.14 -6.39 -3.63
CA HIS A 23 -5.33 -5.24 -4.51
C HIS A 23 -5.59 -3.97 -3.70
N VAL A 24 -6.40 -4.09 -2.65
CA VAL A 24 -6.71 -2.96 -1.75
C VAL A 24 -5.47 -2.51 -0.97
N LEU A 25 -4.65 -3.44 -0.46
CA LEU A 25 -3.38 -3.11 0.18
C LEU A 25 -2.41 -2.38 -0.78
N ASN A 26 -2.35 -2.83 -2.04
CA ASN A 26 -1.51 -2.17 -3.04
C ASN A 26 -1.99 -0.75 -3.34
N SER A 27 -3.30 -0.55 -3.50
CA SER A 27 -3.91 0.75 -3.73
C SER A 27 -3.73 1.70 -2.55
N ILE A 28 -3.85 1.21 -1.31
CA ILE A 28 -3.54 2.00 -0.10
C ILE A 28 -2.08 2.48 -0.14
N GLY A 29 -1.14 1.58 -0.42
CA GLY A 29 0.27 1.94 -0.50
C GLY A 29 0.58 2.96 -1.60
N GLU A 30 -0.05 2.83 -2.77
CA GLU A 30 0.07 3.83 -3.85
C GLU A 30 -0.49 5.19 -3.43
N CYS A 31 -1.64 5.23 -2.77
CA CYS A 31 -2.22 6.47 -2.26
C CYS A 31 -1.30 7.15 -1.26
N TYR A 32 -0.77 6.41 -0.28
CA TYR A 32 0.19 6.94 0.68
C TYR A 32 1.46 7.45 0.02
N TYR A 33 1.99 6.73 -0.96
CA TYR A 33 3.18 7.15 -1.70
C TYR A 33 2.94 8.47 -2.46
N LYS A 34 1.79 8.61 -3.14
CA LYS A 34 1.41 9.85 -3.83
C LYS A 34 1.19 11.04 -2.89
N LEU A 35 0.81 10.77 -1.64
CA LEU A 35 0.69 11.78 -0.60
C LEU A 35 2.04 12.14 0.06
N GLY A 36 3.15 11.49 -0.33
CA GLY A 36 4.46 11.68 0.27
C GLY A 36 4.66 10.94 1.61
N ASN A 37 3.66 10.15 2.03
CA ASN A 37 3.70 9.36 3.26
C ASN A 37 4.40 8.03 3.00
N ILE A 38 5.71 8.09 2.77
CA ILE A 38 6.51 6.93 2.31
C ILE A 38 6.49 5.76 3.30
N GLU A 39 6.49 6.03 4.61
CA GLU A 39 6.51 4.98 5.63
C GLU A 39 5.22 4.16 5.64
N GLU A 40 4.06 4.83 5.58
CA GLU A 40 2.76 4.15 5.47
C GLU A 40 2.61 3.38 4.15
N ALA A 41 3.19 3.91 3.06
CA ALA A 41 3.21 3.21 1.78
C ALA A 41 3.97 1.89 1.88
N LEU A 42 5.16 1.90 2.50
CA LEU A 42 5.95 0.70 2.74
C LEU A 42 5.20 -0.31 3.60
N ILE A 43 4.57 0.12 4.70
CA ILE A 43 3.81 -0.77 5.58
C ILE A 43 2.69 -1.50 4.81
N ALA A 44 1.93 -0.77 3.98
CA ALA A 44 0.85 -1.38 3.20
C ALA A 44 1.37 -2.38 2.15
N TRP A 45 2.45 -2.04 1.45
CA TRP A 45 3.05 -2.91 0.44
C TRP A 45 3.78 -4.11 1.03
N GLU A 46 4.42 -3.97 2.20
CA GLU A 46 5.06 -5.08 2.91
C GLU A 46 4.01 -6.10 3.36
N LYS A 47 2.90 -5.65 3.96
CA LYS A 47 1.76 -6.54 4.28
C LYS A 47 1.23 -7.28 3.05
N SER A 48 1.17 -6.61 1.90
CA SER A 48 0.77 -7.25 0.64
C SER A 48 1.78 -8.34 0.20
N LEU A 49 3.09 -8.06 0.35
CA LEU A 49 4.16 -9.02 0.02
C LEU A 49 4.26 -10.19 1.01
N GLU A 50 3.90 -9.99 2.27
CA GLU A 50 3.79 -11.07 3.27
C GLU A 50 2.73 -12.10 2.87
N ILE A 51 1.60 -11.63 2.34
CA ILE A 51 0.50 -12.49 1.88
C ILE A 51 0.83 -13.13 0.52
N ASN A 52 1.39 -12.35 -0.41
CA ASN A 52 1.83 -12.84 -1.71
C ASN A 52 3.16 -12.21 -2.12
N SER A 53 4.23 -12.96 -1.92
CA SER A 53 5.60 -12.56 -2.21
C SER A 53 5.97 -12.59 -3.70
N LYS A 54 5.11 -13.13 -4.58
CA LYS A 54 5.34 -13.23 -6.03
C LYS A 54 5.01 -11.94 -6.80
N GLN A 55 4.69 -10.85 -6.10
CA GLN A 55 4.38 -9.56 -6.70
C GLN A 55 5.67 -8.85 -7.15
N GLU A 56 6.33 -9.35 -8.18
CA GLU A 56 7.66 -8.89 -8.62
C GLU A 56 7.74 -7.38 -8.89
N LYS A 57 6.69 -6.80 -9.47
CA LYS A 57 6.62 -5.35 -9.69
C LYS A 57 6.63 -4.57 -8.38
N LEU A 58 5.83 -5.01 -7.41
CA LEU A 58 5.72 -4.37 -6.12
C LEU A 58 7.02 -4.52 -5.31
N LYS A 59 7.64 -5.70 -5.36
CA LYS A 59 8.93 -5.96 -4.73
C LYS A 59 10.01 -4.99 -5.23
N LYS A 60 10.07 -4.74 -6.55
CA LYS A 60 10.99 -3.76 -7.14
C LYS A 60 10.72 -2.33 -6.65
N ILE A 61 9.46 -1.94 -6.52
CA ILE A 61 9.07 -0.61 -6.00
C ILE A 61 9.55 -0.47 -4.55
N VAL A 62 9.21 -1.41 -3.68
CA VAL A 62 9.60 -1.41 -2.26
C VAL A 62 11.12 -1.36 -2.11
N GLN A 63 11.85 -2.19 -2.87
CA GLN A 63 13.31 -2.19 -2.82
C GLN A 63 13.90 -0.84 -3.27
N SER A 64 13.42 -0.28 -4.39
CA SER A 64 13.90 1.00 -4.89
C SER A 64 13.66 2.15 -3.91
N ILE A 65 12.61 2.09 -3.09
CA ILE A 65 12.34 3.11 -2.08
C ILE A 65 13.27 2.93 -0.89
N LYS A 66 13.50 1.69 -0.44
CA LYS A 66 14.43 1.38 0.66
C LYS A 66 15.87 1.75 0.32
N ASP A 67 16.30 1.52 -0.92
CA ASP A 67 17.66 1.85 -1.38
C ASP A 67 17.93 3.37 -1.46
N LYS A 68 16.87 4.19 -1.47
CA LYS A 68 16.94 5.66 -1.53
C LYS A 68 16.88 6.34 -0.15
N LYS A 69 16.68 5.57 0.92
CA LYS A 69 16.63 6.05 2.32
C LYS A 69 18.03 5.99 2.93
#